data_AF-A0A517WZQ1-F1
#
_entry.id   AF-A0A517WZQ1-F1
#
_cell.length_a   1.000
_cell.length_b   1.000
_cell.length_c   1.000
_cell.angle_alpha   90.00
_cell.angle_beta   90.00
_cell.angle_gamma   90.00
#
_symmetry.space_group_name_H-M   'P 1'
#
loop_
_entity.id
_entity.type
_entity.pdbx_description
1 polymer ?
#
loop_
_entity_poly.entity_id
_entity_poly.type
_entity_poly.pdbx_seq_one_letter_code
_entity_poly.pdbx_strand_id
1 'polypeptide(L)'
;MKYLDEYRDPKTAQLLLDEIRRITTRHWTLMEVCGGQTHSLLRHGIAVELEGTVELIHGPGCPVCVTDQAAIDFACQLAQREEIVLASFGDMLRVPGSHGSLLDAQATGAHIQIVYSPSDAVELARKQPETQFVFFAVGFETTAPATALAIKQAARYRLENFSMIVSHVRVQPAMESLVQAPENRVQAFLAAGHVCTVMGYESYESFVNRYQLPVVVTGFEPLDLLDGILACVKQLEANEAMLENRYARTVQAAGNRSAQDLVQEIYQVCDRAWRGFGTIPKGGLELRPEWQQFDALLRFNKPAIPVFKRDECQSFEVMTGQIKPPECPHFGTRCTPESPLGAPMVSSEGACAAYYRYGVTTTP
;
A
#
# COMPACT_ATOMS: atom_id res chain seq x y z
N MET A 1 6.71 21.42 12.26
CA MET A 1 7.63 21.34 11.11
C MET A 1 7.87 22.75 10.61
N LYS A 2 9.10 23.26 10.66
CA LYS A 2 9.48 24.42 9.83
C LYS A 2 9.39 23.98 8.35
N TYR A 3 8.98 24.87 7.44
CA TYR A 3 8.95 24.70 5.96
C TYR A 3 7.71 24.07 5.28
N LEU A 4 6.62 23.74 5.99
CA LEU A 4 5.38 23.21 5.35
C LEU A 4 4.76 24.19 4.32
N ASP A 5 4.84 25.49 4.59
CA ASP A 5 4.26 26.52 3.72
C ASP A 5 5.05 26.71 2.42
N GLU A 6 6.38 26.49 2.45
CA GLU A 6 7.24 26.62 1.27
C GLU A 6 6.98 25.51 0.25
N TYR A 7 6.70 24.27 0.71
CA TYR A 7 6.37 23.13 -0.15
C TYR A 7 4.92 23.15 -0.67
N ARG A 8 4.17 24.21 -0.37
CA ARG A 8 2.78 24.45 -0.80
C ARG A 8 2.61 25.79 -1.50
N ASP A 9 3.69 26.47 -1.85
CA ASP A 9 3.61 27.77 -2.53
C ASP A 9 2.91 27.64 -3.90
N PRO A 10 1.72 28.27 -4.08
CA PRO A 10 0.96 28.16 -5.32
C PRO A 10 1.70 28.73 -6.53
N LYS A 11 2.53 29.76 -6.34
CA LYS A 11 3.28 30.37 -7.46
C LYS A 11 4.34 29.41 -7.99
N THR A 12 5.10 28.79 -7.10
CA THR A 12 6.08 27.79 -7.47
C THR A 12 5.42 26.57 -8.10
N ALA A 13 4.26 26.13 -7.58
CA ALA A 13 3.50 25.04 -8.18
C ALA A 13 3.08 25.36 -9.63
N GLN A 14 2.60 26.58 -9.88
CA GLN A 14 2.23 27.03 -11.23
C GLN A 14 3.43 27.03 -12.18
N LEU A 15 4.60 27.51 -11.73
CA LEU A 15 5.82 27.51 -12.54
C LEU A 15 6.24 26.08 -12.94
N LEU A 16 6.11 25.11 -12.03
CA LEU A 16 6.41 23.70 -12.33
C LEU A 16 5.40 23.12 -13.33
N LEU A 17 4.09 23.39 -13.16
CA LEU A 17 3.06 22.96 -14.10
C LEU A 17 3.30 23.52 -15.51
N ASP A 18 3.60 24.82 -15.60
CA ASP A 18 3.88 25.49 -16.87
C ASP A 18 5.14 24.91 -17.53
N GLU A 19 6.18 24.61 -16.76
CA GLU A 19 7.38 23.97 -17.27
C GLU A 19 7.11 22.54 -17.76
N ILE A 20 6.36 21.72 -17.01
CA ILE A 20 5.94 20.38 -17.44
C ILE A 20 5.22 20.47 -18.78
N ARG A 21 4.22 21.35 -18.90
CA ARG A 21 3.47 21.56 -20.15
C ARG A 21 4.36 22.02 -21.30
N ARG A 22 5.33 22.90 -21.02
CA ARG A 22 6.23 23.48 -22.03
C ARG A 22 7.18 22.43 -22.62
N ILE A 23 7.71 21.52 -21.80
CA ILE A 23 8.68 20.52 -22.27
C ILE A 23 8.04 19.26 -22.83
N THR A 24 6.78 18.98 -22.47
CA THR A 24 6.09 17.76 -22.88
C THR A 24 5.73 17.83 -24.37
N THR A 25 6.32 16.96 -25.18
CA THR A 25 6.09 16.92 -26.63
C THR A 25 5.02 15.90 -27.04
N ARG A 26 4.70 14.95 -26.16
CA ARG A 26 3.68 13.91 -26.34
C ARG A 26 3.08 13.52 -25.01
N HIS A 27 1.94 12.84 -25.05
CA HIS A 27 1.30 12.35 -23.83
C HIS A 27 2.14 11.28 -23.15
N TRP A 28 2.38 11.43 -21.85
CA TRP A 28 3.15 10.49 -21.03
C TRP A 28 2.29 9.88 -19.92
N THR A 29 2.53 8.60 -19.64
CA THR A 29 1.82 7.85 -18.61
C THR A 29 2.76 7.51 -17.46
N LEU A 30 2.53 8.10 -16.30
CA LEU A 30 3.30 7.84 -15.07
C LEU A 30 2.46 7.07 -14.07
N MET A 31 3.10 6.25 -13.24
CA MET A 31 2.44 5.57 -12.14
C MET A 31 3.09 5.92 -10.81
N GLU A 32 2.29 6.31 -9.83
CA GLU A 32 2.71 6.26 -8.44
C GLU A 32 2.28 4.95 -7.79
N VAL A 33 3.07 4.48 -6.82
CA VAL A 33 2.81 3.24 -6.07
C VAL A 33 2.70 3.53 -4.57
N CYS A 34 1.98 4.60 -4.21
CA CYS A 34 1.74 5.00 -2.83
C CYS A 34 0.40 5.76 -2.66
N GLY A 35 -0.52 5.20 -1.89
CA GLY A 35 -1.82 5.82 -1.64
C GLY A 35 -1.74 7.24 -1.05
N GLY A 36 -0.71 7.55 -0.25
CA GLY A 36 -0.46 8.93 0.20
C GLY A 36 -0.17 9.90 -0.96
N GLN A 37 0.58 9.46 -1.97
CA GLN A 37 0.82 10.22 -3.20
C GLN A 37 -0.47 10.32 -4.03
N THR A 38 -1.23 9.21 -4.20
CA THR A 38 -2.57 9.23 -4.82
C THR A 38 -3.44 10.34 -4.24
N HIS A 39 -3.58 10.36 -2.92
CA HIS A 39 -4.44 11.32 -2.24
C HIS A 39 -3.94 12.75 -2.41
N SER A 40 -2.63 12.98 -2.35
CA SER A 40 -2.08 14.33 -2.51
C SER A 40 -2.26 14.85 -3.94
N LEU A 41 -2.00 14.01 -4.95
CA LEU A 41 -2.19 14.35 -6.37
C LEU A 41 -3.65 14.77 -6.66
N LEU A 42 -4.62 14.06 -6.08
CA LEU A 42 -6.05 14.35 -6.30
C LEU A 42 -6.54 15.51 -5.43
N ARG A 43 -6.17 15.56 -4.15
CA ARG A 43 -6.56 16.63 -3.21
C ARG A 43 -6.13 18.00 -3.70
N HIS A 44 -4.95 18.08 -4.29
CA HIS A 44 -4.37 19.33 -4.77
C HIS A 44 -4.64 19.60 -6.25
N GLY A 45 -5.46 18.77 -6.91
CA GLY A 45 -5.86 18.96 -8.32
C GLY A 45 -4.74 18.77 -9.34
N ILE A 46 -3.56 18.27 -8.94
CA ILE A 46 -2.40 18.09 -9.83
C ILE A 46 -2.75 17.17 -11.00
N ALA A 47 -3.48 16.08 -10.72
CA ALA A 47 -3.91 15.14 -11.76
C ALA A 47 -4.83 15.77 -12.80
N VAL A 48 -5.69 16.71 -12.38
CA VAL A 48 -6.61 17.44 -13.28
C VAL A 48 -5.83 18.49 -14.08
N GLU A 49 -4.94 19.24 -13.43
CA GLU A 49 -4.11 20.25 -14.09
C GLU A 49 -3.18 19.67 -15.18
N LEU A 50 -2.75 18.42 -15.03
CA LEU A 50 -1.89 17.74 -15.99
C LEU A 50 -2.64 16.92 -17.03
N GLU A 51 -3.98 16.88 -16.98
CA GLU A 51 -4.79 16.14 -17.96
C GLU A 51 -4.46 16.56 -19.39
N GLY A 52 -4.38 15.58 -20.30
CA GLY A 52 -3.91 15.77 -21.68
C GLY A 52 -2.39 15.91 -21.84
N THR A 53 -1.65 16.29 -20.80
CA THR A 53 -0.18 16.40 -20.81
C THR A 53 0.47 15.13 -20.25
N VAL A 54 0.13 14.79 -19.01
CA VAL A 54 0.62 13.62 -18.29
C VAL A 54 -0.57 12.90 -17.66
N GLU A 55 -0.72 11.62 -17.97
CA GLU A 55 -1.64 10.75 -17.26
C GLU A 55 -0.97 10.15 -16.03
N LEU A 56 -1.67 10.22 -14.89
CA LEU A 56 -1.25 9.66 -13.62
C LEU A 56 -2.09 8.43 -13.30
N ILE A 57 -1.45 7.27 -13.32
CA ILE A 57 -2.03 6.00 -12.85
C ILE A 57 -1.76 5.85 -11.35
N HIS A 58 -2.81 5.45 -10.64
CA HIS A 58 -2.75 5.14 -9.21
C HIS A 58 -2.55 3.64 -9.04
N GLY A 59 -1.29 3.25 -8.89
CA GLY A 59 -0.87 1.85 -8.83
C GLY A 59 -1.36 1.12 -7.59
N PRO A 60 -0.91 -0.13 -7.37
CA PRO A 60 -1.23 -0.92 -6.19
C PRO A 60 -0.45 -0.45 -4.95
N GLY A 61 -0.50 0.84 -4.66
CA GLY A 61 0.21 1.55 -3.59
C GLY A 61 -0.51 1.59 -2.25
N CYS A 62 -1.50 0.72 -2.04
CA CYS A 62 -2.31 0.64 -0.82
C CYS A 62 -2.25 -0.80 -0.28
N PRO A 63 -1.54 -1.07 0.84
CA PRO A 63 -1.33 -2.44 1.31
C PRO A 63 -2.62 -3.11 1.78
N VAL A 64 -3.55 -2.31 2.33
CA VAL A 64 -4.91 -2.71 2.68
C VAL A 64 -5.69 -3.20 1.45
N CYS A 65 -5.55 -2.49 0.33
CA CYS A 65 -6.29 -2.75 -0.89
C CYS A 65 -5.89 -4.08 -1.55
N VAL A 66 -4.60 -4.43 -1.43
CA VAL A 66 -4.01 -5.62 -2.03
C VAL A 66 -3.91 -6.80 -1.06
N THR A 67 -4.38 -6.66 0.18
CA THR A 67 -4.38 -7.74 1.16
C THR A 67 -5.24 -8.91 0.65
N ASP A 68 -4.64 -10.10 0.65
CA ASP A 68 -5.30 -11.34 0.22
C ASP A 68 -6.62 -11.58 0.95
N GLN A 69 -7.66 -11.93 0.19
CA GLN A 69 -8.98 -12.23 0.73
C GLN A 69 -8.93 -13.42 1.69
N ALA A 70 -8.10 -14.44 1.41
CA ALA A 70 -7.99 -15.58 2.31
C ALA A 70 -7.40 -15.21 3.68
N ALA A 71 -6.58 -14.15 3.76
CA ALA A 71 -6.08 -13.65 5.03
C ALA A 71 -7.17 -12.93 5.83
N ILE A 72 -8.04 -12.16 5.15
CA ILE A 72 -9.19 -11.49 5.76
C ILE A 72 -10.19 -12.54 6.26
N ASP A 73 -10.54 -13.52 5.43
CA ASP A 73 -11.47 -14.59 5.81
C ASP A 73 -10.93 -15.39 7.01
N PHE A 74 -9.62 -15.68 7.03
CA PHE A 74 -8.98 -16.32 8.17
C PHE A 74 -9.05 -15.45 9.44
N ALA A 75 -8.80 -14.14 9.32
CA ALA A 75 -8.94 -13.21 10.45
C ALA A 75 -10.37 -13.17 10.99
N CYS A 76 -11.38 -13.13 10.11
CA CYS A 76 -12.80 -13.22 10.49
C CYS A 76 -13.10 -14.52 11.26
N GLN A 77 -12.57 -15.65 10.81
CA GLN A 77 -12.78 -16.93 11.49
C GLN A 77 -12.11 -17.01 12.86
N LEU A 78 -10.90 -16.46 13.01
CA LEU A 78 -10.25 -16.41 14.31
C LEU A 78 -11.00 -15.49 15.28
N ALA A 79 -11.51 -14.35 14.80
CA ALA A 79 -12.24 -13.40 15.65
C ALA A 79 -13.57 -13.96 16.20
N GLN A 80 -14.13 -15.00 15.59
CA GLN A 80 -15.35 -15.67 16.04
C GLN A 80 -15.10 -16.69 17.18
N ARG A 81 -13.84 -16.98 17.53
CA ARG A 81 -13.52 -17.88 18.63
C ARG A 81 -13.51 -17.11 19.95
N GLU A 82 -14.24 -17.60 20.95
CA GLU A 82 -14.46 -16.91 22.23
C GLU A 82 -13.14 -16.64 22.99
N GLU A 83 -12.13 -17.49 22.81
CA GLU A 83 -10.82 -17.36 23.45
C GLU A 83 -9.88 -16.36 22.77
N ILE A 84 -10.27 -15.81 21.61
CA ILE A 84 -9.42 -14.97 20.76
C ILE A 84 -9.95 -13.53 20.71
N VAL A 85 -9.06 -12.56 20.94
CA VAL A 85 -9.25 -11.17 20.56
C VAL A 85 -8.41 -10.87 19.33
N LEU A 86 -9.05 -10.53 18.22
CA LEU A 86 -8.38 -10.07 17.02
C LEU A 86 -8.08 -8.57 17.13
N ALA A 87 -6.82 -8.19 17.10
CA ALA A 87 -6.39 -6.79 17.03
C ALA A 87 -6.10 -6.38 15.59
N SER A 88 -6.60 -5.22 15.14
CA SER A 88 -6.35 -4.72 13.78
C SER A 88 -6.40 -3.19 13.72
N PHE A 89 -5.85 -2.63 12.63
CA PHE A 89 -6.03 -1.22 12.30
C PHE A 89 -7.48 -0.94 11.88
N GLY A 90 -7.97 0.28 12.13
CA GLY A 90 -9.37 0.63 11.92
C GLY A 90 -9.85 0.54 10.47
N ASP A 91 -8.97 0.80 9.50
CA ASP A 91 -9.27 0.73 8.07
C ASP A 91 -9.48 -0.71 7.58
N MET A 92 -8.77 -1.68 8.15
CA MET A 92 -8.92 -3.10 7.86
C MET A 92 -10.29 -3.66 8.23
N LEU A 93 -11.00 -3.05 9.20
CA LEU A 93 -12.27 -3.58 9.69
C LEU A 93 -13.32 -3.71 8.60
N ARG A 94 -13.32 -2.78 7.65
CA ARG A 94 -14.37 -2.66 6.62
C ARG A 94 -13.99 -3.34 5.31
N VAL A 95 -12.79 -3.92 5.22
CA VAL A 95 -12.31 -4.51 3.98
C VAL A 95 -13.06 -5.81 3.73
N PRO A 96 -13.75 -5.95 2.57
CA PRO A 96 -14.56 -7.13 2.32
C PRO A 96 -13.68 -8.35 2.01
N GLY A 97 -13.83 -9.41 2.80
CA GLY A 97 -13.41 -10.78 2.46
C GLY A 97 -14.41 -11.46 1.52
N SER A 98 -14.37 -12.79 1.46
CA SER A 98 -15.31 -13.60 0.66
C SER A 98 -16.70 -13.62 1.30
N HIS A 99 -16.75 -13.77 2.62
CA HIS A 99 -17.99 -13.99 3.38
C HIS A 99 -18.46 -12.77 4.18
N GLY A 100 -17.70 -11.68 4.16
CA GLY A 100 -17.96 -10.50 4.97
C GLY A 100 -16.65 -9.80 5.34
N SER A 101 -16.76 -8.72 6.08
CA SER A 101 -15.66 -7.97 6.66
C SER A 101 -15.49 -8.29 8.14
N LEU A 102 -14.39 -7.81 8.73
CA LEU A 102 -14.19 -7.88 10.18
C LEU A 102 -15.28 -7.10 10.94
N LEU A 103 -15.78 -5.99 10.38
CA LEU A 103 -16.88 -5.23 10.94
C LEU A 103 -18.18 -6.06 10.97
N ASP A 104 -18.45 -6.84 9.91
CA ASP A 104 -19.60 -7.75 9.88
C ASP A 104 -19.46 -8.85 10.94
N ALA A 105 -18.24 -9.40 11.12
CA ALA A 105 -17.96 -10.36 12.17
C ALA A 105 -18.16 -9.75 13.57
N GLN A 106 -17.72 -8.51 13.79
CA GLN A 106 -17.94 -7.79 15.06
C GLN A 106 -19.43 -7.61 15.34
N ALA A 107 -20.23 -7.29 14.33
CA ALA A 107 -21.68 -7.17 14.46
C ALA A 107 -22.38 -8.49 14.84
N THR A 108 -21.77 -9.64 14.56
CA THR A 108 -22.28 -10.97 14.95
C THR A 108 -21.66 -11.52 16.23
N GLY A 109 -20.89 -10.71 16.97
CA GLY A 109 -20.35 -11.06 18.29
C GLY A 109 -18.85 -11.37 18.33
N ALA A 110 -18.12 -11.22 17.21
CA ALA A 110 -16.67 -11.42 17.19
C ALA A 110 -15.93 -10.40 18.07
N HIS A 111 -14.88 -10.86 18.74
CA HIS A 111 -14.08 -10.05 19.66
C HIS A 111 -12.96 -9.35 18.90
N ILE A 112 -13.21 -8.11 18.46
CA ILE A 112 -12.26 -7.31 17.67
C ILE A 112 -11.87 -6.04 18.42
N GLN A 113 -10.56 -5.82 18.54
CA GLN A 113 -9.96 -4.64 19.15
C GLN A 113 -9.27 -3.77 18.09
N ILE A 114 -9.73 -2.54 17.93
CA ILE A 114 -9.02 -1.55 17.11
C ILE A 114 -7.78 -1.09 17.88
N VAL A 115 -6.63 -1.12 17.23
CA VAL A 115 -5.35 -0.63 17.77
C VAL A 115 -4.71 0.39 16.83
N TYR A 116 -3.87 1.27 17.36
CA TYR A 116 -3.13 2.26 16.58
C TYR A 116 -1.68 1.84 16.34
N SER A 117 -1.16 0.91 17.14
CA SER A 117 0.15 0.30 16.94
C SER A 117 0.14 -1.21 17.21
N PRO A 118 1.05 -1.98 16.57
CA PRO A 118 1.24 -3.39 16.90
C PRO A 118 1.63 -3.62 18.37
N SER A 119 2.36 -2.68 18.98
CA SER A 119 2.74 -2.74 20.40
C SER A 119 1.54 -2.65 21.36
N ASP A 120 0.45 -1.99 20.96
CA ASP A 120 -0.77 -1.96 21.79
C ASP A 120 -1.35 -3.37 21.96
N ALA A 121 -1.33 -4.19 20.90
CA ALA A 121 -1.78 -5.58 20.96
C ALA A 121 -0.88 -6.43 21.87
N VAL A 122 0.45 -6.18 21.86
CA VAL A 122 1.41 -6.84 22.76
C VAL A 122 1.13 -6.46 24.23
N GLU A 123 0.85 -5.18 24.51
CA GLU A 123 0.55 -4.72 25.85
C GLU A 123 -0.80 -5.24 26.36
N LEU A 124 -1.79 -5.42 25.47
CA LEU A 124 -3.05 -6.09 25.81
C LEU A 124 -2.84 -7.57 26.16
N ALA A 125 -2.09 -8.30 25.33
CA ALA A 125 -1.72 -9.69 25.60
C ALA A 125 -1.01 -9.84 26.96
N ARG A 126 -0.11 -8.93 27.31
CA ARG A 126 0.57 -8.94 28.61
C ARG A 126 -0.38 -8.73 29.79
N LYS A 127 -1.42 -7.91 29.63
CA LYS A 127 -2.39 -7.58 30.70
C LYS A 127 -3.44 -8.67 30.90
N GLN A 128 -3.67 -9.51 29.89
CA GLN A 128 -4.73 -10.52 29.87
C GLN A 128 -4.16 -11.88 29.45
N PRO A 129 -3.42 -12.58 30.33
CA PRO A 129 -2.68 -13.80 29.98
C PRO A 129 -3.57 -14.98 29.56
N GLU A 130 -4.82 -15.01 30.02
CA GLU A 130 -5.80 -16.06 29.70
C GLU A 130 -6.45 -15.90 28.32
N THR A 131 -6.22 -14.78 27.64
CA THR A 131 -6.84 -14.44 26.35
C THR A 131 -5.82 -14.48 25.24
N GLN A 132 -6.13 -15.12 24.12
CA GLN A 132 -5.26 -15.14 22.93
C GLN A 132 -5.45 -13.84 22.15
N PHE A 133 -4.37 -13.08 21.95
CA PHE A 133 -4.36 -11.90 21.10
C PHE A 133 -3.71 -12.20 19.76
N VAL A 134 -4.44 -11.97 18.69
CA VAL A 134 -3.96 -12.14 17.32
C VAL A 134 -3.95 -10.78 16.63
N PHE A 135 -2.76 -10.26 16.29
CA PHE A 135 -2.66 -9.01 15.55
C PHE A 135 -2.64 -9.26 14.03
N PHE A 136 -3.55 -8.61 13.30
CA PHE A 136 -3.60 -8.70 11.84
C PHE A 136 -2.62 -7.69 11.22
N ALA A 137 -1.42 -8.16 10.89
CA ALA A 137 -0.34 -7.32 10.36
C ALA A 137 -0.42 -7.16 8.85
N VAL A 138 -0.99 -6.04 8.44
CA VAL A 138 -1.04 -5.58 7.05
C VAL A 138 -0.10 -4.39 6.87
N GLY A 139 0.58 -4.32 5.73
CA GLY A 139 1.39 -3.15 5.39
C GLY A 139 2.51 -3.47 4.40
N PHE A 140 3.04 -2.42 3.79
CA PHE A 140 4.29 -2.49 3.03
C PHE A 140 5.52 -2.54 3.96
N GLU A 141 6.70 -2.36 3.37
CA GLU A 141 7.98 -2.28 4.06
C GLU A 141 8.02 -1.14 5.10
N THR A 142 7.15 -0.14 5.00
CA THR A 142 7.00 0.93 6.01
C THR A 142 6.45 0.44 7.35
N THR A 143 5.60 -0.59 7.32
CA THR A 143 4.91 -1.10 8.52
C THR A 143 5.64 -2.28 9.13
N ALA A 144 6.41 -3.03 8.32
CA ALA A 144 7.15 -4.21 8.75
C ALA A 144 8.10 -3.99 9.95
N PRO A 145 8.81 -2.85 10.10
CA PRO A 145 9.65 -2.61 11.27
C PRO A 145 8.87 -2.55 12.59
N ALA A 146 7.69 -1.94 12.59
CA ALA A 146 6.87 -1.80 13.79
C ALA A 146 6.29 -3.15 14.25
N THR A 147 5.90 -4.00 13.30
CA THR A 147 5.42 -5.36 13.58
C THR A 147 6.55 -6.30 13.99
N ALA A 148 7.74 -6.17 13.40
CA ALA A 148 8.94 -6.85 13.86
C ALA A 148 9.28 -6.49 15.32
N LEU A 149 9.18 -5.20 15.67
CA LEU A 149 9.41 -4.75 17.05
C LEU A 149 8.40 -5.35 18.02
N ALA A 150 7.13 -5.45 17.64
CA ALA A 150 6.10 -6.09 18.45
C ALA A 150 6.42 -7.57 18.73
N ILE A 151 6.93 -8.31 17.74
CA ILE A 151 7.40 -9.70 17.93
C ILE A 151 8.56 -9.75 18.92
N LYS A 152 9.57 -8.89 18.77
CA LYS A 152 10.68 -8.82 19.74
C LYS A 152 10.22 -8.48 21.14
N GLN A 153 9.26 -7.56 21.26
CA GLN A 153 8.69 -7.17 22.55
C GLN A 153 7.92 -8.32 23.19
N ALA A 154 7.08 -9.04 22.42
CA ALA A 154 6.36 -10.21 22.89
C ALA A 154 7.32 -11.32 23.34
N ALA A 155 8.38 -11.59 22.57
CA ALA A 155 9.41 -12.55 22.94
C ALA A 155 10.17 -12.16 24.21
N ARG A 156 10.54 -10.88 24.36
CA ARG A 156 11.18 -10.35 25.57
C ARG A 156 10.30 -10.54 26.80
N TYR A 157 9.00 -10.37 26.66
CA TYR A 157 8.02 -10.61 27.72
C TYR A 157 7.62 -12.08 27.88
N ARG A 158 8.11 -12.98 27.01
CA ARG A 158 7.77 -14.41 26.97
C ARG A 158 6.25 -14.63 26.88
N LEU A 159 5.58 -13.84 26.03
CA LEU A 159 4.14 -13.97 25.83
C LEU A 159 3.83 -15.20 24.97
N GLU A 160 3.11 -16.15 25.55
CA GLU A 160 2.60 -17.33 24.83
C GLU A 160 1.24 -17.05 24.17
N ASN A 161 0.52 -16.03 24.64
CA ASN A 161 -0.82 -15.66 24.19
C ASN A 161 -0.85 -14.56 23.12
N PHE A 162 0.28 -14.25 22.47
CA PHE A 162 0.36 -13.30 21.37
C PHE A 162 0.78 -14.01 20.08
N SER A 163 0.11 -13.70 18.97
CA SER A 163 0.51 -14.11 17.61
C SER A 163 0.04 -13.10 16.55
N MET A 164 0.46 -13.32 15.31
CA MET A 164 0.23 -12.41 14.20
C MET A 164 -0.22 -13.15 12.94
N ILE A 165 -1.22 -12.60 12.26
CA ILE A 165 -1.49 -12.93 10.86
C ILE A 165 -0.60 -12.02 10.02
N VAL A 166 0.51 -12.54 9.51
CA VAL A 166 1.47 -11.75 8.73
C VAL A 166 1.00 -11.65 7.28
N SER A 167 0.57 -10.45 6.90
CA SER A 167 0.07 -10.04 5.58
C SER A 167 0.87 -8.88 4.98
N HIS A 168 2.18 -8.87 5.25
CA HIS A 168 3.09 -7.89 4.67
C HIS A 168 3.36 -8.16 3.19
N VAL A 169 3.32 -7.08 2.42
CA VAL A 169 3.48 -7.07 0.96
C VAL A 169 4.66 -6.17 0.57
N ARG A 170 5.24 -6.38 -0.62
CA ARG A 170 6.45 -5.66 -1.08
C ARG A 170 6.22 -4.88 -2.39
N VAL A 171 6.59 -3.60 -2.42
CA VAL A 171 6.27 -2.71 -3.54
C VAL A 171 7.02 -3.05 -4.82
N GLN A 172 8.35 -3.23 -4.74
CA GLN A 172 9.17 -3.44 -5.94
C GLN A 172 8.77 -4.71 -6.75
N PRO A 173 8.52 -5.89 -6.15
CA PRO A 173 8.02 -7.05 -6.88
C PRO A 173 6.68 -6.82 -7.59
N ALA A 174 5.79 -5.99 -7.02
CA ALA A 174 4.54 -5.63 -7.68
C ALA A 174 4.77 -4.71 -8.88
N MET A 175 5.70 -3.74 -8.78
CA MET A 175 6.14 -2.96 -9.93
C MET A 175 6.70 -3.86 -11.04
N GLU A 176 7.53 -4.84 -10.69
CA GLU A 176 8.09 -5.82 -11.64
C GLU A 176 7.00 -6.65 -12.31
N SER A 177 5.99 -7.10 -11.54
CA SER A 177 4.84 -7.83 -12.09
C SER A 177 4.01 -6.97 -13.05
N LEU A 178 3.85 -5.68 -12.77
CA LEU A 178 3.12 -4.75 -13.61
C LEU A 178 3.81 -4.53 -14.95
N VAL A 179 5.11 -4.26 -14.94
CA VAL A 179 5.86 -3.97 -16.19
C VAL A 179 6.02 -5.19 -17.09
N GLN A 180 5.91 -6.39 -16.53
CA GLN A 180 5.92 -7.65 -17.28
C GLN A 180 4.56 -8.02 -17.87
N ALA A 181 3.47 -7.36 -17.45
CA ALA A 181 2.15 -7.62 -17.99
C ALA A 181 2.05 -7.11 -19.45
N PRO A 182 1.46 -7.88 -20.38
CA PRO A 182 1.30 -7.46 -21.78
C PRO A 182 0.56 -6.14 -21.97
N GLU A 183 -0.34 -5.82 -21.04
CA GLU A 183 -1.21 -4.64 -21.04
C GLU A 183 -0.56 -3.43 -20.35
N ASN A 184 0.71 -3.54 -19.95
CA ASN A 184 1.43 -2.45 -19.32
C ASN A 184 1.56 -1.23 -20.24
N ARG A 185 1.17 -0.07 -19.71
CA ARG A 185 1.33 1.23 -20.37
C ARG A 185 2.11 2.25 -19.56
N VAL A 186 2.66 1.86 -18.42
CA VAL A 186 3.44 2.74 -17.54
C VAL A 186 4.80 3.03 -18.18
N GLN A 187 5.15 4.31 -18.23
CA GLN A 187 6.39 4.79 -18.86
C GLN A 187 7.41 5.32 -17.83
N ALA A 188 6.97 5.74 -16.65
CA ALA A 188 7.86 5.99 -15.51
C ALA A 188 7.12 5.82 -14.17
N PHE A 189 7.87 5.64 -13.10
CA PHE A 189 7.34 5.48 -11.75
C PHE A 189 7.73 6.61 -10.82
N LEU A 190 6.76 7.07 -10.02
CA LEU A 190 7.00 7.83 -8.81
C LEU A 190 7.08 6.83 -7.64
N ALA A 191 8.29 6.66 -7.09
CA ALA A 191 8.52 5.72 -6.01
C ALA A 191 7.97 6.25 -4.67
N ALA A 192 7.47 5.34 -3.85
CA ALA A 192 6.85 5.63 -2.56
C ALA A 192 7.90 6.17 -1.57
N GLY A 193 7.87 7.47 -1.27
CA GLY A 193 8.89 8.12 -0.43
C GLY A 193 9.07 7.49 0.96
N HIS A 194 7.98 7.10 1.63
CA HIS A 194 8.08 6.43 2.94
C HIS A 194 8.68 5.03 2.85
N VAL A 195 8.35 4.24 1.82
CA VAL A 195 8.97 2.92 1.59
C VAL A 195 10.47 3.10 1.35
N CYS A 196 10.85 4.08 0.53
CA CYS A 196 12.24 4.40 0.27
C CYS A 196 12.98 4.93 1.52
N THR A 197 12.28 5.54 2.47
CA THR A 197 12.88 5.96 3.74
C THR A 197 13.33 4.75 4.57
N VAL A 198 12.58 3.64 4.50
CA VAL A 198 12.94 2.39 5.19
C VAL A 198 13.94 1.60 4.38
N MET A 199 13.61 1.27 3.12
CA MET A 199 14.38 0.33 2.29
C MET A 199 15.52 0.97 1.53
N GLY A 200 15.56 2.30 1.47
CA GLY A 200 16.41 3.01 0.51
C GLY A 200 15.80 2.95 -0.88
N TYR A 201 16.57 3.36 -1.88
CA TYR A 201 16.16 3.29 -3.27
C TYR A 201 17.15 2.52 -4.15
N GLU A 202 18.32 2.15 -3.66
CA GLU A 202 19.35 1.42 -4.43
C GLU A 202 18.82 0.16 -5.13
N SER A 203 17.83 -0.53 -4.52
CA SER A 203 17.23 -1.72 -5.13
C SER A 203 16.53 -1.44 -6.47
N TYR A 204 16.08 -0.21 -6.70
CA TYR A 204 15.46 0.22 -7.95
C TYR A 204 16.48 0.41 -9.09
N GLU A 205 17.79 0.47 -8.83
CA GLU A 205 18.78 0.54 -9.93
C GLU A 205 18.68 -0.69 -10.82
N SER A 206 18.52 -1.87 -10.21
CA SER A 206 18.33 -3.12 -10.95
C SER A 206 17.03 -3.12 -11.78
N PHE A 207 15.98 -2.45 -11.28
CA PHE A 207 14.72 -2.28 -11.99
C PHE A 207 14.88 -1.37 -13.20
N VAL A 208 15.44 -0.17 -13.01
CA VAL A 208 15.67 0.81 -14.09
C VAL A 208 16.55 0.19 -15.18
N ASN A 209 17.65 -0.45 -14.81
CA ASN A 209 18.56 -1.10 -15.75
C ASN A 209 17.89 -2.22 -16.56
N ARG A 210 17.00 -2.99 -15.93
CA ARG A 210 16.32 -4.12 -16.59
C ARG A 210 15.19 -3.69 -17.51
N TYR A 211 14.34 -2.76 -17.06
CA TYR A 211 13.11 -2.41 -17.76
C TYR A 211 13.23 -1.11 -18.57
N GLN A 212 14.31 -0.34 -18.40
CA GLN A 212 14.54 0.93 -19.09
C GLN A 212 13.39 1.92 -18.86
N LEU A 213 12.87 1.97 -17.63
CA LEU A 213 11.83 2.91 -17.19
C LEU A 213 12.40 3.79 -16.07
N PRO A 214 12.26 5.12 -16.14
CA PRO A 214 12.62 6.01 -15.05
C PRO A 214 11.91 5.67 -13.75
N VAL A 215 12.63 5.79 -12.64
CA VAL A 215 12.06 5.71 -11.29
C VAL A 215 12.53 6.95 -10.54
N VAL A 216 11.58 7.78 -10.12
CA VAL A 216 11.86 9.00 -9.38
C VAL A 216 11.28 8.88 -7.97
N VAL A 217 12.14 8.91 -6.96
CA VAL A 217 11.70 8.96 -5.56
C VAL A 217 11.19 10.36 -5.26
N THR A 218 9.93 10.46 -4.84
CA THR A 218 9.29 11.73 -4.47
C THR A 218 8.66 11.69 -3.08
N GLY A 219 8.37 12.88 -2.55
CA GLY A 219 7.66 13.09 -1.30
C GLY A 219 6.15 13.01 -1.47
N PHE A 220 5.45 13.84 -0.70
CA PHE A 220 3.99 13.84 -0.60
C PHE A 220 3.38 15.23 -0.71
N GLU A 221 4.20 16.29 -0.58
CA GLU A 221 3.72 17.65 -0.72
C GLU A 221 3.57 18.01 -2.21
N PRO A 222 2.70 18.98 -2.57
CA PRO A 222 2.44 19.33 -3.96
C PRO A 222 3.70 19.63 -4.78
N LEU A 223 4.64 20.38 -4.22
CA LEU A 223 5.90 20.70 -4.91
C LEU A 223 6.82 19.48 -5.05
N ASP A 224 6.81 18.54 -4.11
CA ASP A 224 7.57 17.29 -4.26
C ASP A 224 7.05 16.49 -5.45
N LEU A 225 5.73 16.36 -5.53
CA LEU A 225 5.07 15.58 -6.57
C LEU A 225 5.28 16.21 -7.95
N LEU A 226 5.13 17.54 -8.05
CA LEU A 226 5.38 18.28 -9.29
C LEU A 226 6.86 18.20 -9.72
N ASP A 227 7.83 18.33 -8.80
CA ASP A 227 9.25 18.16 -9.13
C ASP A 227 9.56 16.72 -9.57
N GLY A 228 8.96 15.73 -8.90
CA GLY A 228 9.07 14.32 -9.29
C GLY A 228 8.51 14.04 -10.68
N ILE A 229 7.32 14.56 -10.99
CA ILE A 229 6.70 14.45 -12.32
C ILE A 229 7.57 15.16 -13.38
N LEU A 230 8.04 16.38 -13.09
CA LEU A 230 8.93 17.12 -13.98
C LEU A 230 10.21 16.34 -14.27
N ALA A 231 10.81 15.70 -13.26
CA ALA A 231 11.98 14.86 -13.44
C ALA A 231 11.70 13.65 -14.34
N CYS A 232 10.58 12.94 -14.13
CA CYS A 232 10.15 11.85 -15.02
C CYS A 232 9.99 12.34 -16.47
N VAL A 233 9.28 13.45 -16.68
CA VAL A 233 9.03 14.00 -18.03
C VAL A 233 10.34 14.40 -18.71
N LYS A 234 11.27 15.05 -18.00
CA LYS A 234 12.60 15.39 -18.55
C LYS A 234 13.34 14.16 -19.06
N GLN A 235 13.37 13.08 -18.28
CA GLN A 235 14.01 11.84 -18.68
C GLN A 235 13.32 11.21 -19.90
N LEU A 236 11.98 11.16 -19.91
CA LEU A 236 11.19 10.62 -21.02
C LEU A 236 11.36 11.41 -22.33
N GLU A 237 11.40 12.73 -22.27
CA GLU A 237 11.68 13.61 -23.41
C GLU A 237 13.11 13.42 -23.94
N ALA A 238 14.07 13.15 -23.05
CA ALA A 238 15.45 12.84 -23.42
C ALA A 238 15.66 11.39 -23.90
N ASN A 239 14.64 10.52 -23.80
CA ASN A 239 14.75 9.07 -23.97
C ASN A 239 15.80 8.43 -23.04
N GLU A 240 15.87 8.91 -21.81
CA GLU A 240 16.73 8.40 -20.74
C GLU A 240 15.89 7.65 -19.71
N ALA A 241 16.51 6.68 -19.03
CA ALA A 241 15.92 5.95 -17.92
C ALA A 241 16.91 5.90 -16.76
N MET A 242 16.67 6.72 -15.74
CA MET A 242 17.52 6.83 -14.56
C MET A 242 16.72 6.69 -13.28
N LEU A 243 17.41 6.21 -12.25
CA LEU A 243 16.94 6.29 -10.88
C LEU A 243 17.34 7.65 -10.31
N GLU A 244 16.37 8.41 -9.82
CA GLU A 244 16.61 9.76 -9.30
C GLU A 244 15.91 9.98 -7.97
N ASN A 245 16.57 10.67 -7.04
CA ASN A 245 16.01 10.97 -5.72
C ASN A 245 15.66 12.46 -5.60
N ARG A 246 14.37 12.78 -5.74
CA ARG A 246 13.80 14.12 -5.50
C ARG A 246 13.26 14.32 -4.09
N TYR A 247 13.50 13.34 -3.20
CA TYR A 247 13.10 13.40 -1.79
C TYR A 247 14.31 13.26 -0.82
N ALA A 248 15.46 13.81 -1.23
CA ALA A 248 16.75 13.67 -0.54
C ALA A 248 16.78 14.19 0.91
N ARG A 249 15.84 15.05 1.30
CA ARG A 249 15.71 15.53 2.69
C ARG A 249 15.29 14.44 3.68
N THR A 250 14.66 13.37 3.19
CA THR A 250 14.15 12.27 4.00
C THR A 250 14.77 10.93 3.59
N VAL A 251 14.97 10.73 2.27
CA VAL A 251 15.38 9.44 1.73
C VAL A 251 16.88 9.41 1.42
N GLN A 252 17.56 8.41 1.96
CA GLN A 252 18.95 8.07 1.66
C GLN A 252 19.03 6.82 0.77
N ALA A 253 20.10 6.68 -0.01
CA ALA A 253 20.31 5.56 -0.92
C ALA A 253 20.18 4.19 -0.23
N ALA A 254 20.87 4.02 0.89
CA ALA A 254 20.85 2.80 1.70
C ALA A 254 19.61 2.64 2.60
N GLY A 255 18.74 3.66 2.70
CA GLY A 255 17.60 3.67 3.62
C GLY A 255 17.97 3.61 5.10
N ASN A 256 17.05 3.10 5.92
CA ASN A 256 17.24 2.92 7.35
C ASN A 256 17.77 1.52 7.66
N ARG A 257 19.10 1.38 7.80
CA ARG A 257 19.74 0.09 8.11
C ARG A 257 19.21 -0.57 9.37
N SER A 258 18.98 0.18 10.46
CA SER A 258 18.47 -0.40 11.70
C SER A 258 17.07 -1.00 11.53
N ALA A 259 16.22 -0.38 10.72
CA ALA A 259 14.89 -0.91 10.42
C ALA A 259 14.98 -2.15 9.51
N GLN A 260 15.86 -2.12 8.51
CA GLN A 260 16.10 -3.25 7.60
C GLN A 260 16.67 -4.45 8.35
N ASP A 261 17.66 -4.26 9.22
CA ASP A 261 18.27 -5.32 10.02
C ASP A 261 17.21 -6.00 10.91
N LEU A 262 16.33 -5.20 11.53
CA LEU A 262 15.21 -5.71 12.33
C LEU A 262 14.21 -6.51 11.48
N VAL A 263 13.85 -6.01 10.29
CA VAL A 263 12.96 -6.73 9.38
C VAL A 263 13.62 -8.03 8.92
N GLN A 264 14.91 -8.02 8.61
CA GLN A 264 15.66 -9.21 8.19
C GLN A 264 15.86 -10.22 9.32
N GLU A 265 15.92 -9.78 10.58
CA GLU A 265 15.98 -10.64 11.77
C GLU A 265 14.68 -11.43 11.96
N ILE A 266 13.53 -10.77 11.74
CA ILE A 266 12.20 -11.35 12.04
C ILE A 266 11.57 -12.05 10.83
N TYR A 267 11.76 -11.49 9.64
CA TYR A 267 11.07 -11.90 8.43
C TYR A 267 12.01 -12.44 7.36
N GLN A 268 11.47 -13.27 6.48
CA GLN A 268 12.05 -13.67 5.21
C GLN A 268 11.11 -13.33 4.06
N VAL A 269 11.68 -13.14 2.87
CA VAL A 269 10.92 -12.87 1.65
C VAL A 269 10.23 -14.16 1.18
N CYS A 270 8.96 -14.06 0.80
CA CYS A 270 8.19 -15.16 0.23
C CYS A 270 7.34 -14.71 -0.95
N ASP A 271 6.87 -15.69 -1.72
CA ASP A 271 5.82 -15.50 -2.72
C ASP A 271 4.50 -15.24 -2.00
N ARG A 272 3.71 -14.28 -2.47
CA ARG A 272 2.50 -13.88 -1.75
C ARG A 272 1.37 -13.54 -2.68
N ALA A 273 0.17 -14.01 -2.33
CA ALA A 273 -1.07 -13.60 -2.98
C ALA A 273 -1.36 -12.12 -2.69
N TRP A 274 -1.61 -11.37 -3.75
CA TRP A 274 -2.11 -10.01 -3.74
C TRP A 274 -3.52 -10.02 -4.32
N ARG A 275 -4.47 -9.39 -3.63
CA ARG A 275 -5.85 -9.28 -4.10
C ARG A 275 -5.88 -8.62 -5.48
N GLY A 276 -6.47 -9.31 -6.45
CA GLY A 276 -6.56 -8.87 -7.84
C GLY A 276 -5.34 -9.24 -8.70
N PHE A 277 -4.15 -9.44 -8.12
CA PHE A 277 -2.90 -9.69 -8.86
C PHE A 277 -2.47 -11.16 -8.85
N GLY A 278 -3.13 -12.02 -8.06
CA GLY A 278 -2.70 -13.40 -7.87
C GLY A 278 -1.42 -13.49 -7.05
N THR A 279 -0.65 -14.55 -7.21
CA THR A 279 0.60 -14.73 -6.46
C THR A 279 1.74 -13.96 -7.13
N ILE A 280 2.29 -12.99 -6.42
CA ILE A 280 3.47 -12.23 -6.84
C ILE A 280 4.73 -12.91 -6.27
N PRO A 281 5.67 -13.37 -7.11
CA PRO A 281 6.93 -13.93 -6.65
C PRO A 281 7.70 -12.92 -5.81
N LYS A 282 8.23 -13.36 -4.66
CA LYS A 282 8.91 -12.49 -3.67
C LYS A 282 8.07 -11.29 -3.22
N GLY A 283 6.75 -11.33 -3.42
CA GLY A 283 5.82 -10.22 -3.21
C GLY A 283 5.42 -9.97 -1.77
N GLY A 284 5.95 -10.73 -0.80
CA GLY A 284 5.63 -10.58 0.60
C GLY A 284 6.76 -10.89 1.57
N LEU A 285 6.42 -10.79 2.85
CA LEU A 285 7.25 -11.19 3.97
C LEU A 285 6.50 -12.22 4.82
N GLU A 286 7.21 -13.19 5.36
CA GLU A 286 6.70 -14.16 6.33
C GLU A 286 7.67 -14.31 7.49
N LEU A 287 7.23 -14.86 8.62
CA LEU A 287 8.10 -15.07 9.76
C LEU A 287 9.16 -16.11 9.43
N ARG A 288 10.39 -15.83 9.85
CA ARG A 288 11.44 -16.84 9.79
C ARG A 288 11.13 -18.01 10.75
N PRO A 289 11.71 -19.20 10.51
CA PRO A 289 11.53 -20.37 11.37
C PRO A 289 11.69 -20.10 12.86
N GLU A 290 12.66 -19.27 13.25
CA GLU A 290 12.98 -18.93 14.63
C GLU A 290 11.87 -18.14 15.34
N TRP A 291 10.96 -17.51 14.58
CA TRP A 291 9.87 -16.68 15.10
C TRP A 291 8.48 -17.29 14.85
N GLN A 292 8.40 -18.52 14.33
CA GLN A 292 7.14 -19.19 13.98
C GLN A 292 6.18 -19.39 15.15
N GLN A 293 6.67 -19.38 16.39
CA GLN A 293 5.81 -19.40 17.58
C GLN A 293 4.82 -18.23 17.62
N PHE A 294 5.10 -17.12 16.93
CA PHE A 294 4.21 -15.97 16.79
C PHE A 294 3.34 -16.02 15.53
N ASP A 295 3.43 -17.06 14.70
CA ASP A 295 2.62 -17.19 13.48
C ASP A 295 1.21 -17.72 13.81
N ALA A 296 0.19 -16.90 13.57
CA ALA A 296 -1.20 -17.30 13.81
C ALA A 296 -1.69 -18.38 12.83
N LEU A 297 -1.16 -18.42 11.60
CA LEU A 297 -1.52 -19.41 10.59
C LEU A 297 -1.05 -20.80 11.02
N LEU A 298 0.17 -20.90 11.56
CA LEU A 298 0.70 -22.14 12.11
C LEU A 298 0.02 -22.52 13.43
N ARG A 299 -0.14 -21.56 14.34
CA ARG A 299 -0.73 -21.79 15.67
C ARG A 299 -2.17 -22.30 15.61
N PHE A 300 -3.00 -21.71 14.75
CA PHE A 300 -4.43 -21.99 14.70
C PHE A 300 -4.87 -22.83 13.50
N ASN A 301 -3.89 -23.41 12.78
CA ASN A 301 -4.06 -24.28 11.62
C ASN A 301 -5.02 -23.69 10.58
N LYS A 302 -4.51 -22.83 9.68
CA LYS A 302 -5.31 -22.17 8.64
C LYS A 302 -6.21 -23.16 7.88
N PRO A 303 -7.54 -23.16 8.07
CA PRO A 303 -8.42 -23.98 7.25
C PRO A 303 -8.41 -23.49 5.80
N ALA A 304 -8.57 -24.40 4.86
CA ALA A 304 -8.77 -24.04 3.45
C ALA A 304 -10.18 -23.46 3.28
N ILE A 305 -10.30 -22.14 3.36
CA ILE A 305 -11.55 -21.42 3.10
C ILE A 305 -11.63 -21.19 1.59
N PRO A 306 -12.71 -21.62 0.92
CA PRO A 306 -12.93 -21.24 -0.46
C PRO A 306 -13.01 -19.72 -0.57
N VAL A 307 -12.13 -19.13 -1.38
CA VAL A 307 -12.17 -17.70 -1.66
C VAL A 307 -13.20 -17.45 -2.76
N PHE A 308 -14.25 -16.72 -2.43
CA PHE A 308 -15.27 -16.32 -3.40
C PHE A 308 -14.92 -14.93 -3.94
N LYS A 309 -14.50 -14.89 -5.20
CA LYS A 309 -14.31 -13.62 -5.89
C LYS A 309 -15.68 -12.96 -6.09
N ARG A 310 -15.76 -11.68 -5.75
CA ARG A 310 -16.89 -10.83 -6.13
C ARG A 310 -16.56 -10.26 -7.51
N ASP A 311 -17.13 -10.84 -8.56
CA ASP A 311 -16.80 -10.54 -9.96
C ASP A 311 -17.21 -9.11 -10.42
N GLU A 312 -17.95 -8.37 -9.60
CA GLU A 312 -18.39 -7.02 -9.95
C GLU A 312 -17.30 -5.94 -9.77
N CYS A 313 -16.25 -6.19 -8.97
CA CYS A 313 -15.29 -5.15 -8.62
C CYS A 313 -14.09 -5.08 -9.58
N GLN A 314 -13.99 -4.00 -10.36
CA GLN A 314 -12.89 -3.74 -11.30
C GLN A 314 -11.65 -3.09 -10.66
N SER A 315 -11.32 -3.50 -9.44
CA SER A 315 -10.19 -2.92 -8.68
C SER A 315 -8.82 -3.19 -9.32
N PHE A 316 -8.67 -4.33 -10.01
CA PHE A 316 -7.44 -4.67 -10.70
C PHE A 316 -7.20 -3.74 -11.88
N GLU A 317 -8.23 -3.50 -12.69
CA GLU A 317 -8.20 -2.59 -13.83
C GLU A 317 -7.89 -1.17 -13.38
N VAL A 318 -8.43 -0.73 -12.23
CA VAL A 318 -8.07 0.56 -11.62
C VAL A 318 -6.60 0.62 -11.22
N MET A 319 -6.11 -0.36 -10.45
CA MET A 319 -4.75 -0.35 -9.92
C MET A 319 -3.67 -0.65 -10.96
N THR A 320 -4.03 -1.22 -12.11
CA THR A 320 -3.15 -1.39 -13.28
C THR A 320 -3.26 -0.22 -14.27
N GLY A 321 -4.19 0.71 -14.02
CA GLY A 321 -4.45 1.86 -14.87
C GLY A 321 -5.11 1.52 -16.20
N GLN A 322 -5.79 0.39 -16.33
CA GLN A 322 -6.62 0.09 -17.50
C GLN A 322 -7.87 0.98 -17.53
N ILE A 323 -8.39 1.34 -16.36
CA ILE A 323 -9.49 2.30 -16.18
C ILE A 323 -9.18 3.22 -15.00
N LYS A 324 -9.76 4.42 -14.99
CA LYS A 324 -9.87 5.31 -13.83
C LYS A 324 -11.10 4.93 -13.02
N PRO A 325 -11.17 5.26 -11.71
CA PRO A 325 -12.34 4.95 -10.90
C PRO A 325 -13.70 5.39 -11.47
N PRO A 326 -13.87 6.59 -12.05
CA PRO A 326 -15.17 7.01 -12.60
C PRO A 326 -15.61 6.21 -13.83
N GLU A 327 -14.70 5.48 -14.47
CA GLU A 327 -15.01 4.59 -15.60
C GLU A 327 -15.58 3.23 -15.13
N CYS A 328 -15.45 2.91 -13.84
CA CYS A 328 -16.08 1.72 -13.26
C CYS A 328 -17.61 1.96 -13.11
N PRO A 329 -18.48 1.08 -13.63
CA PRO A 329 -19.94 1.28 -13.65
C PRO A 329 -20.58 1.27 -12.25
N HIS A 330 -19.83 0.92 -11.21
CA HIS A 330 -20.32 0.88 -9.83
C HIS A 330 -19.81 2.04 -8.98
N PHE A 331 -18.81 2.78 -9.46
CA PHE A 331 -18.20 3.86 -8.71
C PHE A 331 -19.22 4.98 -8.42
N GLY A 332 -19.33 5.33 -7.14
CA GLY A 332 -20.24 6.38 -6.67
C GLY A 332 -21.73 6.05 -6.75
N THR A 333 -22.10 4.86 -7.21
CA THR A 333 -23.48 4.36 -7.27
C THR A 333 -23.68 3.22 -6.28
N ARG A 334 -23.41 1.97 -6.69
CA ARG A 334 -23.48 0.78 -5.82
C ARG A 334 -22.24 0.63 -4.94
N CYS A 335 -21.11 1.20 -5.35
CA CYS A 335 -19.86 1.22 -4.61
C CYS A 335 -19.61 2.63 -4.07
N THR A 336 -19.86 2.82 -2.78
CA THR A 336 -19.60 4.07 -2.04
C THR A 336 -18.76 3.79 -0.80
N PRO A 337 -18.20 4.81 -0.13
CA PRO A 337 -17.53 4.62 1.13
C PRO A 337 -18.41 3.95 2.18
N GLU A 338 -19.73 4.11 2.17
CA GLU A 338 -20.69 3.48 3.09
C GLU A 338 -20.99 2.03 2.70
N SER A 339 -21.12 1.75 1.41
CA SER A 339 -21.38 0.42 0.84
C SER A 339 -20.31 0.03 -0.20
N PRO A 340 -19.08 -0.31 0.25
CA PRO A 340 -17.97 -0.55 -0.66
C PRO A 340 -18.03 -1.97 -1.27
N LEU A 341 -17.97 -2.06 -2.59
CA LEU A 341 -17.86 -3.35 -3.29
C LEU A 341 -16.44 -3.92 -3.28
N GLY A 342 -15.42 -3.06 -3.11
CA GLY A 342 -14.02 -3.44 -3.19
C GLY A 342 -13.13 -2.66 -2.23
N ALA A 343 -11.97 -3.24 -1.91
CA ALA A 343 -11.03 -2.68 -0.96
C ALA A 343 -10.52 -1.25 -1.29
N PRO A 344 -10.32 -0.85 -2.57
CA PRO A 344 -9.93 0.52 -2.89
C PRO A 344 -10.96 1.60 -2.51
N MET A 345 -12.24 1.26 -2.33
CA MET A 345 -13.26 2.19 -1.83
C MET A 345 -13.32 2.24 -0.30
N VAL A 346 -12.74 1.24 0.37
CA VAL A 346 -12.68 1.15 1.83
C VAL A 346 -11.49 1.91 2.39
N SER A 347 -10.31 1.64 1.82
CA SER A 347 -9.05 2.08 2.41
C SER A 347 -8.92 3.60 2.37
N SER A 348 -8.37 4.16 3.44
CA SER A 348 -7.99 5.58 3.50
C SER A 348 -6.88 5.97 2.52
N GLU A 349 -6.20 4.98 1.94
CA GLU A 349 -5.15 5.10 0.92
C GLU A 349 -5.61 4.61 -0.47
N GLY A 350 -6.87 4.18 -0.62
CA GLY A 350 -7.36 3.58 -1.85
C GLY A 350 -7.72 4.62 -2.91
N ALA A 351 -7.30 4.38 -4.16
CA ALA A 351 -7.63 5.24 -5.30
C ALA A 351 -9.16 5.43 -5.47
N CYS A 352 -9.92 4.36 -5.22
CA CYS A 352 -11.37 4.33 -5.04
C CYS A 352 -11.89 5.50 -4.20
N ALA A 353 -11.54 5.44 -2.93
CA ALA A 353 -11.95 6.40 -1.92
C ALA A 353 -11.39 7.80 -2.23
N ALA A 354 -10.19 7.91 -2.79
CA ALA A 354 -9.58 9.19 -3.13
C ALA A 354 -10.39 9.96 -4.20
N TYR A 355 -10.73 9.31 -5.31
CA TYR A 355 -11.55 9.93 -6.36
C TYR A 355 -12.92 10.34 -5.82
N TYR A 356 -13.55 9.46 -5.03
CA TYR A 356 -14.87 9.74 -4.44
C TYR A 356 -14.82 10.94 -3.50
N ARG A 357 -13.82 10.97 -2.60
CA ARG A 357 -13.65 12.01 -1.59
C ARG A 357 -13.37 13.39 -2.19
N TYR A 358 -12.59 13.46 -3.26
CA TYR A 358 -12.20 14.72 -3.88
C TYR A 358 -13.07 15.11 -5.07
N GLY A 359 -14.13 14.34 -5.35
CA GLY A 359 -15.11 14.66 -6.39
C GLY A 359 -14.52 14.64 -7.81
N VAL A 360 -13.52 13.81 -8.06
CA VAL A 360 -12.87 13.70 -9.37
C VAL A 360 -13.74 12.82 -10.27
N THR A 361 -14.31 13.43 -11.30
CA THR A 361 -15.09 12.74 -12.34
C THR A 361 -14.28 12.69 -13.63
N THR A 362 -14.57 11.73 -14.52
CA THR A 362 -14.11 11.85 -15.90
C THR A 362 -14.77 13.07 -16.53
N THR A 363 -13.96 13.95 -17.12
CA THR A 363 -14.46 15.04 -17.95
C THR A 363 -15.15 14.40 -19.17
N PRO A 364 -16.41 14.77 -19.49
CA PRO A 364 -17.18 14.14 -20.57
C PRO A 364 -16.58 14.34 -21.96
#